data_AF-A0AAN6ZB70-F1
#
_entry.id   AF-A0AAN6ZB70-F1
#
_cell.length_a   1.000
_cell.length_b   1.000
_cell.length_c   1.000
_cell.angle_alpha   90.00
_cell.angle_beta   90.00
_cell.angle_gamma   90.00
#
_symmetry.space_group_name_H-M   'P 1'
#
loop_
_entity.id
_entity.type
_entity.pdbx_description
1 polymer ?
#
loop_
_entity_poly.entity_id
_entity_poly.type
_entity_poly.pdbx_seq_one_letter_code
_entity_poly.pdbx_strand_id
1 'polypeptide(L)'
;MAAGTSTNGAAFKVPGRVGDGPIVGSGSYVDGDAGGCGATGDGDIMMRFLPCYQAVENLRRGMSPTAAAEDAVSRMVRKYPKVSSGVVVVDRDGNHGAAASGWTFTYSFRGGNMRAAQVVTIPPLQGAVDDGGAYHEML
;
A
#
# COMPACT_ATOMS: atom_id res chain seq x y z
N MET A 1 3.87 -3.99 -18.14
CA MET A 1 3.13 -4.23 -16.88
C MET A 1 1.80 -3.50 -16.92
N ALA A 2 0.83 -3.88 -16.08
CA ALA A 2 -0.44 -3.19 -15.93
C ALA A 2 -0.88 -3.23 -14.45
N ALA A 3 -1.68 -2.24 -14.04
CA ALA A 3 -2.31 -2.22 -12.71
C ALA A 3 -3.75 -1.71 -12.86
N GLY A 4 -4.63 -2.11 -11.94
CA GLY A 4 -6.02 -1.69 -11.95
C GLY A 4 -6.69 -1.99 -10.62
N THR A 5 -7.71 -1.19 -10.32
CA THR A 5 -8.48 -1.27 -9.07
C THR A 5 -9.96 -1.23 -9.41
N SER A 6 -10.76 -2.06 -8.74
CA SER A 6 -12.22 -2.04 -8.80
C SER A 6 -12.77 -2.18 -7.39
N THR A 7 -13.79 -1.39 -7.06
CA THR A 7 -14.39 -1.35 -5.73
C THR A 7 -15.79 -0.73 -5.78
N ASN A 8 -16.67 -1.12 -4.86
CA ASN A 8 -17.93 -0.42 -4.60
C ASN A 8 -17.76 0.77 -3.63
N GLY A 9 -16.54 1.03 -3.13
CA GLY A 9 -16.21 2.13 -2.22
C GLY A 9 -16.58 1.83 -0.76
N ALA A 10 -16.55 2.87 0.09
CA ALA A 10 -16.89 2.74 1.50
C ALA A 10 -18.38 2.43 1.71
N ALA A 11 -18.70 1.62 2.73
CA ALA A 11 -20.06 1.38 3.16
C ALA A 11 -20.72 2.68 3.65
N PHE A 12 -22.02 2.85 3.36
CA PHE A 12 -22.83 4.01 3.77
C PHE A 12 -22.26 5.37 3.33
N LYS A 13 -21.42 5.38 2.28
CA LYS A 13 -20.85 6.62 1.73
C LYS A 13 -21.95 7.57 1.27
N VAL A 14 -21.69 8.87 1.41
CA VAL A 14 -22.54 9.93 0.86
C VAL A 14 -22.70 9.70 -0.65
N PRO A 15 -23.92 9.85 -1.22
CA PRO A 15 -24.13 9.76 -2.66
C PRO A 15 -23.15 10.66 -3.43
N GLY A 16 -22.49 10.09 -4.45
CA GLY A 16 -21.47 10.79 -5.23
C GLY A 16 -20.05 10.75 -4.64
N ARG A 17 -19.83 10.17 -3.45
CA ARG A 17 -18.48 10.00 -2.88
C ARG A 17 -17.62 9.10 -3.77
N VAL A 18 -16.46 9.62 -4.15
CA VAL A 18 -15.38 8.90 -4.86
C VAL A 18 -14.22 8.68 -3.89
N GLY A 19 -13.71 7.45 -3.84
CA GLY A 19 -12.54 7.08 -3.03
C GLY A 19 -11.24 7.13 -3.84
N ASP A 20 -10.20 6.48 -3.34
CA ASP A 20 -8.89 6.41 -3.99
C ASP A 20 -8.81 5.47 -5.20
N GLY A 21 -9.69 4.46 -5.25
CA GLY A 21 -9.70 3.41 -6.27
C GLY A 21 -9.53 3.89 -7.73
N PRO A 22 -10.29 4.91 -8.21
CA PRO A 22 -10.13 5.43 -9.57
C PRO A 22 -9.07 6.53 -9.72
N ILE A 23 -8.34 6.88 -8.65
CA ILE A 23 -7.33 7.94 -8.67
C ILE A 23 -5.97 7.33 -9.00
N VAL A 24 -5.44 7.67 -10.18
CA VAL A 24 -4.10 7.25 -10.63
C VAL A 24 -3.05 7.68 -9.62
N GLY A 25 -2.20 6.75 -9.20
CA GLY A 25 -1.19 7.02 -8.17
C GLY A 25 -1.67 6.76 -6.75
N SER A 26 -2.99 6.71 -6.50
CA SER A 26 -3.52 6.31 -5.20
C SER A 26 -3.94 4.85 -5.17
N GLY A 27 -5.06 4.50 -5.83
CA GLY A 27 -5.59 3.13 -5.79
C GLY A 27 -4.71 2.14 -6.54
N SER A 28 -4.09 2.56 -7.64
CA SER A 28 -3.09 1.81 -8.37
C SER A 28 -2.18 2.71 -9.20
N TYR A 29 -0.98 2.21 -9.51
CA TYR A 29 -0.04 2.87 -10.40
C TYR A 29 0.91 1.84 -11.02
N VAL A 30 1.38 2.09 -12.23
CA VAL A 30 2.35 1.23 -12.90
C VAL A 30 3.23 2.05 -13.84
N ASP A 31 4.52 1.74 -13.83
CA ASP A 31 5.50 2.20 -14.80
C ASP A 31 6.33 0.99 -15.24
N GLY A 32 6.43 0.76 -16.56
CA GLY A 32 7.16 -0.38 -17.12
C GLY A 32 8.64 -0.41 -16.79
N ASP A 33 9.25 0.75 -16.53
CA ASP A 33 10.67 0.88 -16.21
C ASP A 33 10.96 0.72 -14.71
N ALA A 34 9.95 0.79 -13.85
CA ALA A 34 10.12 0.73 -12.39
C ALA A 34 9.37 -0.46 -11.75
N GLY A 35 8.07 -0.56 -11.95
CA GLY A 35 7.21 -1.53 -11.28
C GLY A 35 5.75 -1.08 -11.18
N GLY A 36 4.97 -1.74 -10.33
CA GLY A 36 3.56 -1.45 -10.13
C GLY A 36 3.12 -1.60 -8.68
N CYS A 37 2.02 -0.95 -8.34
CA CYS A 37 1.40 -0.99 -7.03
C CYS A 37 -0.13 -1.04 -7.12
N GLY A 38 -0.75 -1.76 -6.18
CA GLY A 38 -2.18 -1.68 -5.88
C GLY A 38 -2.40 -1.42 -4.39
N ALA A 39 -3.42 -0.63 -4.07
CA ALA A 39 -3.72 -0.17 -2.72
C ALA A 39 -5.15 -0.55 -2.27
N THR A 40 -5.35 -0.64 -0.95
CA THR A 40 -6.65 -0.90 -0.32
C THR A 40 -6.70 -0.31 1.08
N GLY A 41 -7.89 0.07 1.55
CA GLY A 41 -8.10 0.62 2.90
C GLY A 41 -9.03 1.82 2.91
N ASP A 42 -8.75 2.78 3.78
CA ASP A 42 -9.48 4.04 3.89
C ASP A 42 -9.13 4.99 2.74
N GLY A 43 -9.88 4.84 1.64
CA GLY A 43 -9.69 5.64 0.44
C GLY A 43 -9.80 7.15 0.64
N ASP A 44 -10.47 7.65 1.70
CA ASP A 44 -10.58 9.10 1.96
C ASP A 44 -9.26 9.67 2.50
N ILE A 45 -8.50 8.85 3.23
CA ILE A 45 -7.16 9.20 3.71
C ILE A 45 -6.12 8.88 2.64
N MET A 46 -6.16 7.69 2.04
CA MET A 46 -5.13 7.22 1.12
C MET A 46 -4.95 8.14 -0.09
N MET A 47 -6.04 8.69 -0.65
CA MET A 47 -5.97 9.62 -1.79
C MET A 47 -5.16 10.89 -1.53
N ARG A 48 -4.95 11.25 -0.25
CA ARG A 48 -4.18 12.44 0.15
C ARG A 48 -2.67 12.24 0.03
N PHE A 49 -2.21 11.00 -0.15
CA PHE A 49 -0.78 10.64 -0.11
C PHE A 49 -0.26 9.99 -1.39
N LEU A 50 -1.16 9.59 -2.32
CA LEU A 50 -0.80 8.86 -3.53
C LEU A 50 0.16 7.67 -3.26
N PRO A 51 -0.23 6.73 -2.37
CA PRO A 51 0.68 5.69 -1.87
C PRO A 51 1.27 4.83 -2.98
N CYS A 52 0.53 4.52 -4.04
CA CYS A 52 1.06 3.74 -5.15
C CYS A 52 2.02 4.49 -6.06
N TYR A 53 1.82 5.78 -6.28
CA TYR A 53 2.81 6.61 -6.96
C TYR A 53 4.10 6.65 -6.14
N GLN A 54 4.00 6.93 -4.83
CA GLN A 54 5.15 6.99 -3.94
C GLN A 54 5.92 5.65 -3.89
N ALA A 55 5.21 4.51 -3.82
CA ALA A 55 5.83 3.19 -3.83
C ALA A 55 6.57 2.91 -5.15
N VAL A 56 5.97 3.21 -6.30
CA VAL A 56 6.63 3.01 -7.61
C VAL A 56 7.81 3.98 -7.80
N GLU A 57 7.71 5.21 -7.28
CA GLU A 57 8.85 6.14 -7.27
C GLU A 57 9.99 5.66 -6.36
N ASN A 58 9.66 5.01 -5.24
CA ASN A 58 10.67 4.36 -4.39
C ASN A 58 11.35 3.18 -5.09
N LEU A 59 10.60 2.37 -5.86
CA LEU A 59 11.19 1.35 -6.74
C LEU A 59 12.13 1.97 -7.77
N ARG A 60 11.73 3.09 -8.39
CA ARG A 60 12.58 3.82 -9.35
C ARG A 60 13.91 4.25 -8.72
N ARG A 61 13.90 4.57 -7.42
CA ARG A 61 15.10 4.93 -6.63
C ARG A 61 15.90 3.73 -6.14
N GLY A 62 15.52 2.51 -6.49
CA GLY A 62 16.24 1.28 -6.16
C GLY A 62 15.84 0.65 -4.82
N MET A 63 14.74 1.07 -4.20
CA MET A 63 14.21 0.37 -3.03
C MET A 63 13.64 -1.00 -3.42
N SER A 64 13.73 -1.98 -2.51
CA SER A 64 13.02 -3.25 -2.67
C SER A 64 11.51 -3.05 -2.58
N PRO A 65 10.69 -3.94 -3.16
CA PRO A 65 9.23 -3.85 -3.06
C PRO A 65 8.69 -3.74 -1.63
N THR A 66 9.25 -4.50 -0.68
CA THR A 66 8.85 -4.42 0.73
C THR A 66 9.18 -3.06 1.34
N ALA A 67 10.41 -2.59 1.17
CA ALA A 67 10.82 -1.28 1.72
C ALA A 67 10.02 -0.13 1.09
N ALA A 68 9.73 -0.21 -0.22
CA ALA A 68 8.90 0.76 -0.91
C ALA A 68 7.46 0.80 -0.38
N ALA A 69 6.88 -0.38 -0.08
CA ALA A 69 5.56 -0.50 0.54
C ALA A 69 5.54 0.07 1.96
N GLU A 70 6.54 -0.26 2.78
CA GLU A 70 6.66 0.20 4.16
C GLU A 70 6.81 1.72 4.24
N ASP A 71 7.62 2.35 3.38
CA ASP A 71 7.74 3.81 3.33
C ASP A 71 6.41 4.48 2.97
N ALA A 72 5.70 3.96 1.95
CA ALA A 72 4.41 4.50 1.52
C ALA A 72 3.35 4.43 2.64
N VAL A 73 3.25 3.30 3.34
CA VAL A 73 2.31 3.13 4.47
C VAL A 73 2.74 3.97 5.67
N SER A 74 4.03 4.00 6.01
CA SER A 74 4.55 4.75 7.16
C SER A 74 4.28 6.24 7.04
N ARG A 75 4.33 6.82 5.83
CA ARG A 75 3.96 8.23 5.58
C ARG A 75 2.52 8.54 6.00
N MET A 76 1.58 7.64 5.72
CA MET A 76 0.18 7.79 6.11
C MET A 76 0.02 7.61 7.62
N VAL A 77 0.62 6.56 8.19
CA VAL A 77 0.56 6.24 9.62
C VAL A 77 1.14 7.39 10.47
N ARG A 78 2.23 8.04 10.05
CA ARG A 78 2.79 9.20 10.77
C ARG A 78 1.78 10.35 10.95
N LYS A 79 0.88 10.56 10.00
CA LYS A 79 -0.13 11.63 10.06
C LYS A 79 -1.47 11.14 10.60
N TYR A 80 -1.80 9.87 10.37
CA TYR A 80 -3.04 9.22 10.77
C TYR A 80 -2.72 7.85 11.39
N PRO A 81 -2.33 7.77 12.67
CA PRO A 81 -1.83 6.54 13.29
C PRO A 81 -2.81 5.36 13.29
N LYS A 82 -4.12 5.66 13.19
CA LYS A 82 -5.21 4.68 13.16
C LYS A 82 -5.71 4.39 11.74
N VAL A 83 -5.04 4.89 10.70
CA VAL A 83 -5.47 4.66 9.32
C VAL A 83 -5.39 3.17 9.00
N SER A 84 -6.47 2.65 8.44
CA SER A 84 -6.45 1.37 7.74
C SER A 84 -5.89 1.63 6.34
N SER A 85 -4.66 1.20 6.08
CA SER A 85 -4.06 1.25 4.75
C SER A 85 -3.28 -0.01 4.44
N GLY A 86 -3.28 -0.45 3.19
CA GLY A 86 -2.50 -1.59 2.71
C GLY A 86 -2.09 -1.38 1.27
N VAL A 87 -0.85 -1.74 0.94
CA VAL A 87 -0.33 -1.69 -0.42
C VAL A 87 0.40 -2.98 -0.77
N VAL A 88 0.30 -3.39 -2.03
CA VAL A 88 1.10 -4.45 -2.64
C VAL A 88 1.90 -3.83 -3.77
N VAL A 89 3.19 -4.15 -3.82
CA VAL A 89 4.17 -3.58 -4.74
C VAL A 89 4.87 -4.72 -5.47
N VAL A 90 5.11 -4.56 -6.77
CA VAL A 90 5.84 -5.51 -7.62
C VAL A 90 6.83 -4.74 -8.47
N ASP A 91 8.09 -5.17 -8.51
CA ASP A 91 9.11 -4.57 -9.38
C ASP A 91 9.15 -5.21 -10.78
N ARG A 92 10.01 -4.68 -11.66
CA ARG A 92 10.16 -5.18 -13.05
C ARG A 92 10.69 -6.61 -13.14
N ASP A 93 11.39 -7.06 -12.10
CA ASP A 93 12.02 -8.39 -12.04
C ASP A 93 11.05 -9.44 -11.48
N GLY A 94 9.84 -9.02 -11.09
CA GLY A 94 8.79 -9.88 -10.57
C GLY A 94 8.90 -10.13 -9.07
N ASN A 95 9.80 -9.44 -8.36
CA ASN A 95 9.81 -9.46 -6.91
C ASN A 95 8.61 -8.67 -6.40
N HIS A 96 8.06 -9.09 -5.27
CA HIS A 96 6.88 -8.46 -4.68
C HIS A 96 7.08 -8.19 -3.19
N GLY A 97 6.33 -7.23 -2.68
CA GLY A 97 6.34 -6.83 -1.29
C GLY A 97 5.04 -6.14 -0.93
N ALA A 98 4.76 -6.02 0.36
CA ALA A 98 3.55 -5.38 0.84
C ALA A 98 3.77 -4.84 2.25
N ALA A 99 2.96 -3.86 2.61
CA ALA A 99 2.88 -3.33 3.96
C ALA A 99 1.44 -2.91 4.23
N ALA A 100 1.05 -2.90 5.50
CA ALA A 100 -0.28 -2.46 5.91
C ALA A 100 -0.28 -1.85 7.31
N SER A 101 -1.38 -1.20 7.69
CA SER A 101 -1.66 -0.64 9.01
C SER A 101 -3.14 -0.86 9.34
N GLY A 102 -3.47 -0.98 10.62
CA GLY A 102 -4.86 -1.10 11.10
C GLY A 102 -5.44 -2.53 11.09
N TRP A 103 -4.88 -3.47 10.31
CA TRP A 103 -5.27 -4.88 10.35
C TRP A 103 -4.15 -5.80 9.83
N THR A 104 -4.25 -7.10 10.14
CA THR A 104 -3.42 -8.13 9.50
C THR A 104 -3.85 -8.31 8.05
N PHE A 105 -3.03 -7.84 7.12
CA PHE A 105 -3.33 -7.80 5.71
C PHE A 105 -2.94 -9.10 5.02
N THR A 106 -3.75 -9.55 4.06
CA THR A 106 -3.44 -10.70 3.21
C THR A 106 -3.62 -10.35 1.75
N TYR A 107 -2.78 -10.91 0.90
CA TYR A 107 -2.92 -10.81 -0.55
C TYR A 107 -2.52 -12.12 -1.24
N SER A 108 -3.04 -12.32 -2.45
CA SER A 108 -2.71 -13.48 -3.28
C SER A 108 -1.59 -13.14 -4.25
N PHE A 109 -0.58 -13.99 -4.33
CA PHE A 109 0.53 -13.87 -5.27
C PHE A 109 0.65 -15.11 -6.16
N ARG A 110 0.95 -14.90 -7.45
CA ARG A 110 1.28 -15.97 -8.39
C ARG A 110 2.33 -15.48 -9.39
N GLY A 111 3.56 -15.96 -9.22
CA GLY A 111 4.65 -15.77 -10.19
C GLY A 111 4.53 -16.70 -11.41
N GLY A 112 5.35 -16.45 -12.44
CA GLY A 112 5.27 -17.17 -13.73
C GLY A 112 5.42 -18.69 -13.63
N ASN A 113 6.30 -19.17 -12.76
CA ASN A 113 6.58 -20.60 -12.58
C ASN A 113 5.62 -21.29 -11.59
N MET A 114 4.65 -20.57 -11.02
CA MET A 114 3.73 -21.11 -10.02
C MET A 114 2.49 -21.76 -10.64
N ARG A 115 2.18 -22.97 -10.19
CA ARG A 115 0.97 -23.71 -10.61
C ARG A 115 -0.31 -23.23 -9.93
N ALA A 116 -0.20 -22.63 -8.74
CA ALA A 116 -1.32 -22.09 -7.97
C ALA A 116 -0.90 -20.76 -7.32
N ALA A 117 -1.88 -19.95 -6.94
CA ALA A 117 -1.60 -18.75 -6.14
C ALA A 117 -1.27 -19.15 -4.69
N GLN A 118 -0.40 -18.36 -4.05
CA GLN A 118 -0.14 -18.43 -2.62
C GLN A 118 -0.79 -17.24 -1.93
N VAL A 119 -1.26 -17.44 -0.70
CA VAL A 119 -1.71 -16.33 0.16
C VAL A 119 -0.53 -15.90 1.01
N VAL A 120 -0.22 -14.61 0.99
CA VAL A 120 0.81 -13.98 1.80
C VAL A 120 0.15 -13.17 2.90
N THR A 121 0.64 -13.29 4.13
CA THR A 121 0.11 -12.60 5.32
C THR A 121 1.12 -11.60 5.85
N ILE A 122 0.68 -10.37 6.09
CA ILE A 122 1.48 -9.24 6.51
C ILE A 122 0.89 -8.70 7.83
N PRO A 123 1.64 -8.75 8.95
CA PRO A 123 1.21 -8.06 10.17
C PRO A 123 1.18 -6.54 9.93
N PRO A 124 0.29 -5.80 10.60
CA PRO A 124 0.26 -4.34 10.45
C PRO A 124 1.56 -3.74 10.98
N LEU A 125 2.07 -2.72 10.30
CA LEU A 125 3.05 -1.79 10.86
C LEU A 125 2.47 -1.25 12.17
N GLN A 126 3.27 -1.34 13.22
CA GLN A 126 2.92 -0.72 14.48
C GLN A 126 2.91 0.79 14.24
N GLY A 127 1.73 1.41 14.38
CA GLY A 127 1.69 2.85 14.53
C GLY A 127 2.50 3.24 15.76
N ALA A 128 3.05 4.45 15.78
CA ALA A 128 3.45 5.07 17.03
C ALA A 128 2.20 5.23 17.91
N VAL A 129 1.87 4.17 18.64
CA VAL A 129 0.85 4.16 19.67
C VAL A 129 1.63 3.98 20.96
N ASP A 130 2.05 5.11 21.53
CA ASP A 130 2.47 5.20 22.92
C ASP A 130 1.29 4.76 23.79
N ASP A 131 1.28 3.50 24.22
CA ASP A 131 0.66 3.13 25.49
C ASP A 131 1.57 3.64 26.62
N GLY A 132 1.64 4.97 26.76
CA GLY A 132 2.31 5.64 27.87
C GLY A 132 3.85 5.52 27.91
N GLY A 133 4.53 6.47 27.27
CA GLY A 133 5.82 6.96 27.74
C GLY A 133 7.04 6.61 26.88
N ALA A 134 7.71 7.68 26.44
CA ALA A 134 9.06 7.76 25.88
C ALA A 134 9.18 7.62 24.35
N TYR A 135 9.26 8.79 23.73
CA TYR A 135 9.90 9.04 22.43
C TYR A 135 11.34 8.51 22.44
N HIS A 136 11.62 7.51 21.62
CA HIS A 136 12.98 7.27 21.13
C HIS A 136 13.07 7.79 19.69
N GLU A 137 13.77 8.93 19.53
CA GLU A 137 14.28 9.37 18.23
C GLU A 137 15.17 8.27 17.65
N MET A 138 14.88 7.87 16.40
CA MET A 138 15.86 7.21 15.55
C MET A 138 16.29 8.23 14.49
N LEU A 139 17.49 8.75 14.68
CA LEU A 139 18.39 9.21 13.62
C LEU A 139 18.83 8.03 12.77
#